data_AF-A0A1R1LRA3-F1
#
_entry.id   AF-A0A1R1LRA3-F1
#
_cell.length_a   1.000
_cell.length_b   1.000
_cell.length_c   1.000
_cell.angle_alpha   90.00
_cell.angle_beta   90.00
_cell.angle_gamma   90.00
#
_symmetry.space_group_name_H-M   'P 1'
#
loop_
_entity.id
_entity.type
_entity.pdbx_description
1 polymer ?
#
loop_
_entity_poly.entity_id
_entity_poly.type
_entity_poly.pdbx_seq_one_letter_code
_entity_poly.pdbx_strand_id
1 'polypeptide(L)'
;MMSPGLFWVLLAGVAVIAIVALLIAVNVYRRLQASEEKYYALVNVIRNEIKVMNSGSIGVGRRLKQVESRLNITVEKQQELENRDPGALAYNQAAKLMEMGADVDDLVSSCGIARPEAELMALLHREIKTSPALESGR
;
A
#
# COMPACT_ATOMS: atom_id res chain seq x y z
N MET A 1 -20.00 -6.49 -94.12
CA MET A 1 -20.73 -5.48 -93.32
C MET A 1 -21.35 -6.19 -92.12
N MET A 2 -20.81 -6.00 -90.92
CA MET A 2 -21.37 -6.60 -89.70
C MET A 2 -22.75 -6.00 -89.43
N SER A 3 -23.71 -6.86 -89.09
CA SER A 3 -25.08 -6.46 -88.77
C SER A 3 -25.08 -5.54 -87.54
N PRO A 4 -25.72 -4.36 -87.59
CA PRO A 4 -25.70 -3.38 -86.50
C PRO A 4 -26.21 -3.90 -85.15
N GLY A 5 -26.98 -5.00 -85.11
CA GLY A 5 -27.44 -5.63 -83.88
C GLY A 5 -26.35 -6.25 -83.00
N LEU A 6 -25.24 -6.73 -83.58
CA LEU A 6 -24.16 -7.38 -82.79
C LEU A 6 -23.43 -6.37 -81.90
N PHE A 7 -23.28 -5.13 -82.37
CA PHE A 7 -22.65 -4.04 -81.63
C PHE A 7 -23.44 -3.68 -80.37
N TRP A 8 -24.77 -3.62 -80.47
CA TRP A 8 -25.65 -3.32 -79.32
C TRP A 8 -25.61 -4.41 -78.25
N VAL A 9 -25.51 -5.68 -78.63
CA VAL A 9 -25.40 -6.80 -77.67
C VAL A 9 -24.07 -6.75 -76.91
N LEU A 10 -22.96 -6.47 -77.59
CA LEU A 10 -21.66 -6.33 -76.93
C LEU A 10 -21.61 -5.11 -76.00
N LEU A 11 -22.18 -3.97 -76.43
CA LEU A 11 -22.26 -2.76 -75.61
C LEU A 11 -23.07 -3.00 -74.33
N ALA A 12 -24.21 -3.69 -74.45
CA ALA A 12 -25.06 -4.03 -73.30
C ALA A 12 -24.33 -4.96 -72.32
N GLY A 13 -23.59 -5.96 -72.83
CA GLY A 13 -22.79 -6.86 -71.98
C GLY A 13 -21.72 -6.12 -71.17
N VAL A 14 -20.97 -5.22 -71.79
CA VAL A 14 -19.95 -4.41 -71.11
C VAL A 14 -20.59 -3.49 -70.06
N ALA A 15 -21.73 -2.88 -70.37
CA ALA A 15 -22.46 -2.04 -69.43
C ALA A 15 -22.91 -2.81 -68.18
N VAL A 16 -23.43 -4.03 -68.34
CA VAL A 16 -23.83 -4.89 -67.22
C VAL A 16 -22.63 -5.25 -66.35
N ILE A 17 -21.49 -5.63 -66.97
CA ILE A 17 -20.27 -5.97 -66.22
C ILE A 17 -19.77 -4.75 -65.44
N ALA A 18 -19.80 -3.55 -66.04
CA ALA A 18 -19.38 -2.33 -65.36
C ALA A 18 -20.28 -2.00 -64.15
N ILE A 19 -21.60 -2.18 -64.29
CA ILE A 19 -22.55 -1.99 -63.18
C ILE A 19 -22.30 -3.00 -62.05
N VAL A 20 -22.10 -4.28 -62.39
CA VAL A 20 -21.81 -5.32 -61.40
C VAL A 20 -20.50 -5.03 -60.67
N ALA A 21 -19.46 -4.63 -61.40
CA ALA A 21 -18.17 -4.24 -60.80
C ALA A 21 -18.32 -3.05 -59.85
N LEU A 22 -19.11 -2.03 -60.22
CA LEU A 22 -19.40 -0.88 -59.38
C LEU A 22 -20.15 -1.29 -58.10
N LEU A 23 -21.16 -2.17 -58.21
CA LEU A 23 -21.93 -2.66 -57.07
C LEU A 23 -21.05 -3.45 -56.09
N ILE A 24 -20.15 -4.30 -56.60
CA ILE A 24 -19.19 -5.04 -55.76
C ILE A 24 -18.24 -4.05 -55.07
N ALA A 25 -17.68 -3.09 -55.79
CA ALA A 25 -16.79 -2.07 -55.23
C ALA A 25 -17.46 -1.27 -54.11
N VAL A 26 -18.71 -0.84 -54.31
CA VAL A 26 -19.49 -0.11 -53.28
C VAL A 26 -19.77 -1.01 -52.07
N ASN A 27 -20.11 -2.28 -52.27
CA ASN A 27 -20.38 -3.20 -51.18
C ASN A 27 -19.12 -3.51 -50.35
N VAL A 28 -17.98 -3.70 -51.01
CA VAL A 28 -16.68 -3.87 -50.35
C VAL A 28 -16.31 -2.60 -49.58
N TYR A 29 -16.49 -1.43 -50.18
CA TYR A 29 -16.21 -0.15 -49.52
C TYR A 29 -17.08 0.07 -48.27
N ARG A 30 -18.38 -0.28 -48.35
CA ARG A 30 -19.29 -0.25 -47.19
C ARG A 30 -18.91 -1.24 -46.10
N ARG A 31 -18.51 -2.46 -46.47
CA ARG A 31 -18.02 -3.48 -45.51
C ARG A 31 -16.74 -3.06 -44.83
N LEU A 32 -15.86 -2.36 -45.55
CA LEU A 32 -14.62 -1.83 -45.00
C LEU A 32 -14.91 -0.77 -43.94
N GLN A 33 -15.79 0.20 -44.24
CA GLN A 33 -16.21 1.21 -43.25
C GLN A 33 -16.87 0.59 -42.00
N ALA A 34 -17.76 -0.40 -42.18
CA ALA A 34 -18.38 -1.10 -41.05
C ALA A 34 -17.37 -1.91 -40.21
N SER A 35 -16.21 -2.23 -40.77
CA SER A 35 -15.15 -2.93 -40.03
C SER A 35 -14.33 -1.96 -39.18
N GLU A 36 -14.09 -0.73 -39.65
CA GLU A 36 -13.33 0.28 -38.92
C GLU A 36 -13.96 0.61 -37.55
N GLU A 37 -15.28 0.76 -37.48
CA GLU A 37 -15.98 1.04 -36.23
C GLU A 37 -15.73 -0.03 -35.15
N LYS A 38 -15.66 -1.31 -35.56
CA LYS A 38 -15.39 -2.42 -34.65
C LYS A 38 -13.97 -2.38 -34.09
N TYR A 39 -12.99 -2.02 -34.93
CA TYR A 39 -11.61 -1.86 -34.49
C TYR A 39 -11.47 -0.70 -33.51
N TYR A 40 -12.10 0.45 -33.78
CA TYR A 40 -12.08 1.59 -32.86
C TYR A 40 -12.75 1.28 -31.52
N ALA A 41 -13.89 0.58 -31.53
CA ALA A 41 -14.57 0.18 -30.29
C ALA A 41 -13.70 -0.76 -29.44
N LEU A 42 -13.09 -1.78 -30.05
CA LEU A 42 -12.23 -2.72 -29.34
C LEU A 42 -10.98 -2.03 -28.77
N VAL A 43 -10.34 -1.16 -29.54
CA VAL A 43 -9.18 -0.39 -29.08
C VAL A 43 -9.55 0.50 -27.89
N ASN A 44 -10.72 1.14 -27.90
CA ASN A 44 -11.17 1.97 -26.79
C ASN A 44 -11.45 1.15 -25.52
N VAL A 45 -12.03 -0.04 -25.65
CA VAL A 45 -12.25 -0.94 -24.50
C VAL A 45 -10.92 -1.36 -23.89
N ILE A 46 -9.97 -1.84 -24.71
CA ILE A 46 -8.64 -2.26 -24.25
C ILE A 46 -7.90 -1.09 -23.58
N ARG A 47 -7.95 0.11 -24.16
CA ARG A 47 -7.36 1.31 -23.57
C ARG A 47 -7.97 1.65 -22.20
N ASN A 48 -9.29 1.50 -22.08
CA ASN A 48 -9.98 1.74 -20.82
C ASN A 48 -9.60 0.70 -19.77
N GLU A 49 -9.55 -0.59 -20.14
CA GLU A 49 -9.10 -1.67 -19.25
C GLU A 49 -7.66 -1.44 -18.77
N ILE A 50 -6.75 -1.06 -19.66
CA ILE A 50 -5.37 -0.71 -19.28
C ILE A 50 -5.35 0.47 -18.31
N LYS A 51 -6.18 1.49 -18.53
CA LYS A 51 -6.24 2.67 -17.64
C LYS A 51 -6.75 2.29 -16.24
N VAL A 52 -7.78 1.46 -16.16
CA VAL A 52 -8.32 0.93 -14.90
C VAL A 52 -7.28 0.04 -14.22
N MET A 53 -6.60 -0.83 -14.94
CA MET A 53 -5.57 -1.71 -14.40
C MET A 53 -4.35 -0.93 -13.90
N ASN A 54 -3.86 0.04 -14.67
CA ASN A 54 -2.70 0.85 -14.27
C ASN A 54 -3.01 1.71 -13.03
N SER A 55 -4.20 2.32 -12.97
CA SER A 55 -4.62 3.06 -11.78
C SER A 55 -4.86 2.16 -10.57
N GLY A 56 -5.36 0.94 -10.78
CA GLY A 56 -5.50 -0.09 -9.76
C GLY A 56 -4.14 -0.51 -9.16
N SER A 57 -3.16 -0.85 -10.01
CA SER A 57 -1.82 -1.26 -9.57
C SER A 57 -1.08 -0.17 -8.79
N ILE A 58 -1.20 1.10 -9.19
CA ILE A 58 -0.64 2.23 -8.44
C ILE A 58 -1.34 2.38 -7.08
N GLY A 59 -2.66 2.19 -7.02
CA GLY A 59 -3.43 2.18 -5.78
C GLY A 59 -2.95 1.11 -4.81
N VAL A 60 -2.79 -0.12 -5.29
CA VAL A 60 -2.27 -1.25 -4.52
C VAL A 60 -0.85 -0.99 -4.03
N GLY A 61 0.05 -0.50 -4.88
CA GLY A 61 1.43 -0.17 -4.49
C GLY A 61 1.50 0.89 -3.38
N ARG A 62 0.67 1.93 -3.44
CA ARG A 62 0.59 2.94 -2.37
C ARG A 62 0.09 2.35 -1.06
N ARG A 63 -0.93 1.48 -1.11
CA ARG A 63 -1.44 0.79 0.10
C ARG A 63 -0.41 -0.18 0.67
N LEU A 64 0.30 -0.92 -0.17
CA LEU A 64 1.35 -1.82 0.25
C LEU A 64 2.48 -1.06 0.97
N LYS A 65 2.95 0.06 0.40
CA LYS A 65 3.94 0.93 1.04
C LYS A 65 3.47 1.49 2.38
N GLN A 66 2.20 1.86 2.50
CA GLN A 66 1.61 2.30 3.78
C GLN A 66 1.59 1.18 4.83
N VAL A 67 1.26 -0.04 4.42
CA VAL A 67 1.25 -1.21 5.31
C VAL A 67 2.66 -1.57 5.74
N GLU A 68 3.61 -1.60 4.82
CA GLU A 68 5.03 -1.84 5.09
C GLU A 68 5.60 -0.81 6.08
N SER A 69 5.31 0.48 5.88
CA SER A 69 5.74 1.53 6.80
C SER A 69 5.16 1.35 8.20
N ARG A 70 3.87 1.01 8.31
CA ARG A 70 3.23 0.73 9.60
C ARG A 70 3.84 -0.50 10.27
N LEU A 71 4.09 -1.55 9.50
CA LEU A 71 4.71 -2.78 9.98
C LEU A 71 6.10 -2.50 10.52
N ASN A 72 6.93 -1.73 9.80
CA ASN A 72 8.27 -1.38 10.27
C ASN A 72 8.24 -0.62 11.59
N ILE A 73 7.33 0.36 11.73
CA ILE A 73 7.14 1.09 13.00
C ILE A 73 6.69 0.14 14.12
N THR A 74 5.81 -0.82 13.82
CA THR A 74 5.37 -1.81 14.81
C THR A 74 6.50 -2.73 15.24
N VAL A 75 7.34 -3.18 14.30
CA VAL A 75 8.51 -4.01 14.59
C VAL A 75 9.52 -3.25 15.44
N GLU A 76 9.83 -2.00 15.09
CA GLU A 76 10.72 -1.14 15.90
C GLU A 76 10.20 -0.98 17.34
N LYS A 77 8.90 -0.73 17.51
CA LYS A 77 8.28 -0.64 18.84
C LYS A 77 8.31 -1.96 19.60
N GLN A 78 8.09 -3.08 18.92
CA GLN A 78 8.18 -4.39 19.56
C GLN A 78 9.61 -4.66 20.02
N GLN A 79 10.61 -4.33 19.21
CA GLN A 79 12.00 -4.49 19.59
C GLN A 79 12.39 -3.56 20.74
N GLU A 80 11.86 -2.34 20.80
CA GLU A 80 12.02 -1.44 21.95
C GLU A 80 11.40 -2.04 23.24
N LEU A 81 10.24 -2.67 23.13
CA LEU A 81 9.58 -3.35 24.25
C LEU A 81 10.32 -4.61 24.69
N GLU A 82 10.83 -5.40 23.75
CA GLU A 82 11.62 -6.61 24.03
C GLU A 82 12.96 -6.25 24.70
N ASN A 83 13.60 -5.16 24.25
CA ASN A 83 14.83 -4.66 24.85
C ASN A 83 14.62 -3.93 26.19
N ARG A 84 13.37 -3.62 26.57
CA ARG A 84 13.05 -3.06 27.88
C ARG A 84 12.99 -4.19 28.91
N ASP A 85 13.97 -4.23 29.80
CA ASP A 85 13.93 -5.10 30.97
C ASP A 85 12.72 -4.72 31.86
N PRO A 86 11.72 -5.62 32.04
CA PRO A 86 10.57 -5.36 32.90
C PRO A 86 10.96 -5.02 34.33
N GLY A 87 12.06 -5.61 34.84
CA GLY A 87 12.58 -5.34 36.17
C GLY A 87 13.04 -3.89 36.31
N ALA A 88 13.77 -3.37 35.31
CA ALA A 88 14.27 -1.99 35.32
C ALA A 88 13.14 -0.95 35.37
N LEU A 89 11.99 -1.21 34.74
CA LEU A 89 10.83 -0.31 34.83
C LEU A 89 10.22 -0.31 36.24
N ALA A 90 10.03 -1.49 36.83
CA ALA A 90 9.50 -1.64 38.19
C ALA A 90 10.42 -1.00 39.24
N TYR A 91 11.74 -1.16 39.12
CA TYR A 91 12.72 -0.51 40.00
C TYR A 91 12.72 1.01 39.85
N ASN A 92 12.68 1.56 38.63
CA ASN A 92 12.61 3.01 38.41
C ASN A 92 11.32 3.61 39.01
N GLN A 93 10.20 2.90 38.89
CA GLN A 93 8.92 3.33 39.45
C GLN A 93 8.92 3.27 40.99
N ALA A 94 9.50 2.21 41.56
CA ALA A 94 9.71 2.05 43.00
C ALA A 94 10.63 3.13 43.59
N ALA A 95 11.75 3.44 42.93
CA ALA A 95 12.66 4.50 43.34
C ALA A 95 11.96 5.87 43.42
N LYS A 96 11.15 6.21 42.41
CA LYS A 96 10.39 7.46 42.38
C LYS A 96 9.30 7.54 43.45
N LEU A 97 8.62 6.43 43.73
CA LEU A 97 7.65 6.33 44.84
C LEU A 97 8.34 6.50 46.19
N MET A 98 9.53 5.92 46.36
CA MET A 98 10.34 6.05 47.57
C MET A 98 10.86 7.48 47.78
N GLU A 99 11.24 8.19 46.71
CA GLU A 99 11.58 9.62 46.78
C GLU A 99 10.40 10.49 47.27
N MET A 100 9.18 10.11 46.92
CA MET A 100 7.95 10.74 47.41
C MET A 100 7.57 10.31 48.85
N GLY A 101 8.34 9.40 49.46
CA GLY A 101 8.15 8.96 50.85
C GLY A 101 7.21 7.78 51.04
N ALA A 102 6.93 7.00 49.98
CA ALA A 102 6.13 5.78 50.09
C ALA A 102 6.84 4.70 50.95
N ASP A 103 6.07 3.91 51.70
CA ASP A 103 6.59 2.83 52.54
C ASP A 103 6.84 1.54 51.73
N VAL A 104 7.57 0.59 52.31
CA VAL A 104 7.92 -0.70 51.69
C VAL A 104 6.67 -1.45 51.23
N ASP A 105 5.58 -1.41 52.00
CA ASP A 105 4.30 -2.03 51.63
C ASP A 105 3.64 -1.39 50.41
N ASP A 106 3.80 -0.07 50.24
CA ASP A 106 3.29 0.66 49.07
C ASP A 106 4.10 0.32 47.81
N LEU A 107 5.41 0.10 47.96
CA LEU A 107 6.27 -0.33 46.85
C LEU A 107 5.93 -1.73 46.36
N VAL A 108 5.69 -2.67 47.27
CA VAL A 108 5.30 -4.05 46.92
C VAL A 108 3.94 -4.08 46.23
N SER A 109 2.96 -3.33 46.76
CA SER A 109 1.60 -3.29 46.21
C SER A 109 1.48 -2.49 44.90
N SER A 110 2.23 -1.39 44.76
CA SER A 110 2.12 -0.48 43.61
C SER A 110 3.09 -0.82 42.47
N CYS A 111 4.29 -1.31 42.78
CA CYS A 111 5.32 -1.63 41.79
C CYS A 111 5.48 -3.14 41.52
N GLY A 112 4.85 -4.00 42.33
CA GLY A 112 4.88 -5.46 42.13
C GLY A 112 6.24 -6.12 42.36
N ILE A 113 7.18 -5.44 43.02
CA ILE A 113 8.49 -5.97 43.38
C ILE A 113 8.41 -6.84 44.64
N ALA A 114 9.33 -7.79 44.81
CA ALA A 114 9.30 -8.66 45.98
C ALA A 114 9.64 -7.87 47.26
N ARG A 115 9.02 -8.23 48.40
CA ARG A 115 9.29 -7.57 49.70
C ARG A 115 10.79 -7.47 50.05
N PRO A 116 11.63 -8.50 49.83
CA PRO A 116 13.07 -8.40 50.07
C PRO A 116 13.77 -7.35 49.19
N GLU A 117 13.30 -7.15 47.96
CA GLU A 117 13.86 -6.15 47.04
C GLU A 117 13.45 -4.73 47.46
N ALA A 118 12.20 -4.54 47.87
CA ALA A 118 11.72 -3.26 48.38
C ALA A 118 12.46 -2.84 49.66
N GLU A 119 12.72 -3.79 50.57
CA GLU A 119 13.53 -3.56 51.77
C GLU A 119 14.98 -3.17 51.40
N LEU A 120 15.60 -3.88 50.45
CA LEU A 120 16.95 -3.54 49.98
C LEU A 120 17.03 -2.13 49.38
N MET A 121 16.04 -1.73 48.57
CA MET A 121 15.98 -0.38 48.01
C MET A 121 15.81 0.69 49.10
N ALA A 122 15.00 0.42 50.14
CA ALA A 122 14.78 1.34 51.24
C ALA A 122 16.06 1.56 52.06
N LEU A 123 16.84 0.50 52.28
CA LEU A 123 18.14 0.57 52.91
C LEU A 123 19.15 1.36 52.07
N LEU A 124 19.21 1.10 50.76
CA LEU A 124 20.10 1.80 49.83
C LEU A 124 19.75 3.30 49.75
N HIS A 125 18.47 3.64 49.65
CA HIS A 125 18.01 5.04 49.60
C HIS A 125 18.30 5.77 50.92
N ARG A 126 18.14 5.09 52.06
CA ARG A 126 18.52 5.64 53.37
C ARG A 126 20.02 5.90 53.46
N GLU A 127 20.86 4.99 52.95
CA GLU A 127 22.31 5.19 52.90
C GLU A 127 22.70 6.39 52.00
N ILE A 128 22.08 6.51 50.83
CA ILE A 128 22.30 7.65 49.91
C ILE A 128 21.84 8.97 50.54
N LYS A 129 20.68 9.02 51.21
CA LYS A 129 20.22 10.22 51.95
C LYS A 129 21.06 10.55 53.19
N THR A 130 21.66 9.53 53.82
CA THR A 130 22.54 9.70 54.99
C THR A 130 23.95 10.13 54.58
N SER A 131 24.28 10.05 53.28
CA SER A 131 25.58 10.47 52.72
C SER A 131 25.52 11.78 51.90
N PRO A 132 25.26 12.96 52.51
CA PRO A 132 25.59 14.26 51.92
C PRO A 132 26.88 14.86 52.51
N ALA A 133 27.85 14.05 52.98
CA ALA A 133 28.96 14.58 53.78
C ALA A 133 30.36 13.97 53.51
N LEU A 134 30.68 13.56 52.28
CA LEU A 134 32.07 13.24 51.91
C LEU A 134 32.55 13.90 50.60
N GLU A 135 32.00 15.07 50.25
CA GLU A 135 32.65 15.97 49.25
C GLU A 135 32.50 17.45 49.64
N SER A 136 33.03 17.80 50.81
CA SER A 136 33.49 19.16 51.09
C SER A 136 34.52 19.09 52.23
N GLY A 137 35.78 18.84 51.90
CA GLY A 137 36.80 18.70 52.93
C GLY A 137 38.23 18.30 52.54
N ARG A 138 38.76 18.74 51.39
CA ARG A 138 40.14 19.21 51.13
C ARG A 138 40.57 19.01 49.68
#